data_AF-A0A496VPV7-F1
#
_entry.id   AF-A0A496VPV7-F1
#
_cell.length_a   1.000
_cell.length_b   1.000
_cell.length_c   1.000
_cell.angle_alpha   90.00
_cell.angle_beta   90.00
_cell.angle_gamma   90.00
#
_symmetry.space_group_name_H-M   'P 1'
#
loop_
_entity.id
_entity.type
_entity.pdbx_description
1 polymer ?
#
loop_
_entity_poly.entity_id
_entity_poly.type
_entity_poly.pdbx_seq_one_letter_code
_entity_poly.pdbx_strand_id
1 'polypeptide(L)'
;MAFFDHFAKSKATGLGSLIELKTKEREFNYITKYLNKDSEILEIGAGQGILANIFTQNGFNNYDVVEPNDIMRNNLTNWGGY
;
A
#
# COMPACT_ATOMS: atom_id res chain seq x y z
N MET A 1 -12.54 20.14 -3.45
CA MET A 1 -12.70 18.68 -3.24
C MET A 1 -11.96 18.00 -4.37
N ALA A 2 -10.79 17.43 -4.09
CA ALA A 2 -10.01 16.72 -5.09
C ALA A 2 -10.69 15.38 -5.40
N PHE A 3 -10.55 14.87 -6.63
CA PHE A 3 -11.20 13.63 -7.09
C PHE A 3 -10.93 12.44 -6.14
N PHE A 4 -9.71 12.34 -5.62
CA PHE A 4 -9.29 11.23 -4.75
C PHE A 4 -9.77 11.33 -3.29
N ASP A 5 -10.30 12.48 -2.87
CA ASP A 5 -10.77 12.67 -1.48
C ASP A 5 -11.94 11.76 -1.11
N HIS A 6 -12.77 11.36 -2.09
CA HIS A 6 -13.86 10.43 -1.84
C HIS A 6 -13.31 9.04 -1.46
N PHE A 7 -12.22 8.58 -2.09
CA PHE A 7 -11.62 7.28 -1.78
C PHE A 7 -10.97 7.27 -0.40
N ALA A 8 -10.50 8.42 0.09
CA ALA A 8 -10.01 8.55 1.46
C ALA A 8 -11.12 8.49 2.52
N LYS A 9 -12.34 8.93 2.17
CA LYS A 9 -13.50 8.97 3.09
C LYS A 9 -14.38 7.72 3.03
N SER A 10 -14.36 7.02 1.90
CA SER A 10 -15.08 5.77 1.70
C SER A 10 -14.37 4.66 2.46
N LYS A 11 -14.87 4.30 3.64
CA LYS A 11 -14.48 3.03 4.27
C LYS A 11 -15.07 1.90 3.44
N ALA A 12 -14.20 1.07 2.85
CA ALA A 12 -14.63 -0.18 2.26
C ALA A 12 -15.42 -0.99 3.31
N THR A 13 -16.45 -1.71 2.86
CA THR A 13 -17.14 -2.67 3.73
C THR A 13 -16.17 -3.80 4.09
N GLY A 14 -16.44 -4.57 5.15
CA GLY A 14 -15.56 -5.68 5.54
C GLY A 14 -15.29 -6.68 4.41
N LEU A 15 -16.28 -6.92 3.54
CA LEU A 15 -16.10 -7.74 2.34
C LEU A 15 -15.22 -7.03 1.29
N GLY A 16 -15.41 -5.73 1.08
CA GLY A 16 -14.57 -4.92 0.18
C GLY A 16 -13.10 -4.92 0.59
N SER A 17 -12.81 -4.72 1.87
CA SER A 17 -11.45 -4.77 2.41
C SER A 17 -10.80 -6.14 2.23
N LEU A 18 -11.57 -7.22 2.37
CA LEU A 18 -11.06 -8.57 2.17
C LEU A 18 -10.71 -8.85 0.70
N ILE A 19 -11.55 -8.37 -0.24
CA ILE A 19 -11.27 -8.48 -1.68
C ILE A 19 -10.03 -7.66 -2.07
N GLU A 20 -9.92 -6.45 -1.53
CA GLU A 20 -8.77 -5.57 -1.75
C GLU A 20 -7.48 -6.22 -1.25
N LEU A 21 -7.48 -6.73 -0.01
CA LEU A 21 -6.35 -7.44 0.57
C LEU A 21 -5.93 -8.64 -0.30
N LYS A 22 -6.89 -9.47 -0.74
CA LYS A 22 -6.59 -10.63 -1.60
C LYS A 22 -6.04 -10.23 -2.97
N THR A 23 -6.46 -9.09 -3.49
CA THR A 23 -5.92 -8.55 -4.74
C THR A 23 -4.48 -8.09 -4.55
N LYS A 24 -4.17 -7.40 -3.45
CA LYS A 24 -2.81 -6.96 -3.11
C LYS A 24 -1.86 -8.12 -2.77
N GLU A 25 -2.34 -9.18 -2.13
CA GLU A 25 -1.57 -10.42 -1.94
C GLU A 25 -1.18 -11.06 -3.28
N ARG A 26 -2.09 -11.07 -4.27
CA ARG A 26 -1.78 -11.60 -5.62
C ARG A 26 -0.75 -10.74 -6.33
N GLU A 27 -0.87 -9.42 -6.22
CA GLU A 27 0.10 -8.46 -6.77
C GLU A 27 1.49 -8.68 -6.16
N PHE A 28 1.58 -8.75 -4.83
CA PHE A 28 2.81 -9.09 -4.12
C PHE A 28 3.43 -10.40 -4.61
N ASN A 29 2.66 -11.47 -4.68
CA ASN A 29 3.14 -12.79 -5.13
C ASN A 29 3.62 -12.78 -6.59
N TYR A 30 3.07 -11.92 -7.43
CA TYR A 30 3.52 -11.76 -8.81
C TYR A 30 4.86 -11.00 -8.88
N ILE A 31 4.94 -9.84 -8.21
CA ILE A 31 6.08 -8.94 -8.25
C ILE A 31 7.30 -9.58 -7.59
N THR A 32 7.13 -10.24 -6.44
CA THR A 32 8.24 -10.81 -5.66
C THR A 32 9.03 -11.91 -6.37
N LYS A 33 8.51 -12.48 -7.47
CA LYS A 33 9.26 -13.40 -8.34
C LYS A 33 10.48 -12.74 -8.99
N TYR A 34 10.50 -11.41 -9.06
CA TYR A 34 11.54 -10.62 -9.71
C TYR A 34 12.36 -9.78 -8.72
N LEU A 35 12.11 -9.92 -7.42
CA LEU A 35 12.75 -9.12 -6.38
C LEU A 35 13.47 -10.00 -5.36
N ASN A 36 14.44 -9.41 -4.66
CA ASN A 36 15.06 -9.97 -3.48
C ASN A 36 14.85 -9.03 -2.28
N LYS A 37 15.24 -9.45 -1.07
CA LYS A 37 14.99 -8.68 0.16
C LYS A 37 15.75 -7.36 0.24
N ASP A 38 16.82 -7.23 -0.52
CA ASP A 38 17.66 -6.03 -0.57
C ASP A 38 17.22 -5.05 -1.68
N SER A 39 16.23 -5.42 -2.49
CA SER A 39 15.73 -4.61 -3.59
C SER A 39 15.15 -3.29 -3.09
N GLU A 40 15.56 -2.19 -3.69
CA GLU A 40 14.96 -0.87 -3.48
C GLU A 40 13.66 -0.75 -4.29
N ILE A 41 12.56 -0.43 -3.61
CA ILE A 41 11.23 -0.41 -4.18
C ILE A 41 10.61 0.96 -3.96
N LEU A 42 10.12 1.58 -5.04
CA LEU A 42 9.37 2.83 -4.99
C LEU A 42 7.94 2.59 -5.49
N GLU A 43 6.94 2.78 -4.63
CA GLU A 43 5.53 2.73 -4.98
C GLU A 43 4.98 4.15 -5.19
N ILE A 44 4.49 4.43 -6.40
CA ILE A 44 3.85 5.71 -6.74
C ILE A 44 2.34 5.54 -6.68
N GLY A 45 1.68 6.33 -5.83
CA GLY A 45 0.23 6.25 -5.59
C GLY A 45 -0.14 5.09 -4.66
N ALA A 46 0.53 5.01 -3.50
CA ALA A 46 0.33 3.90 -2.54
C ALA A 46 -1.06 3.90 -1.89
N GLY A 47 -1.83 4.98 -2.01
CA GLY A 47 -3.16 5.10 -1.42
C GLY A 47 -3.10 4.87 0.09
N GLN A 48 -3.80 3.84 0.57
CA GLN A 48 -3.80 3.49 2.01
C GLN A 48 -2.61 2.64 2.46
N GLY A 49 -1.68 2.28 1.57
CA GLY A 49 -0.45 1.56 1.93
C GLY A 49 -0.63 0.07 2.17
N ILE A 50 -1.70 -0.54 1.66
CA ILE A 50 -1.96 -1.98 1.87
C ILE A 50 -0.83 -2.82 1.24
N LEU A 51 -0.39 -2.47 0.03
CA LEU A 51 0.69 -3.18 -0.64
C LEU A 51 2.03 -2.99 0.08
N ALA A 52 2.38 -1.73 0.39
CA ALA A 52 3.55 -1.40 1.20
C ALA A 52 3.57 -2.20 2.51
N ASN A 53 2.45 -2.28 3.24
CA ASN A 53 2.35 -3.07 4.47
C ASN A 53 2.56 -4.58 4.23
N ILE A 54 2.06 -5.14 3.12
CA ILE A 54 2.33 -6.54 2.78
C ILE A 54 3.83 -6.74 2.53
N PHE A 55 4.49 -5.83 1.81
CA PHE A 55 5.93 -5.91 1.56
C PHE A 55 6.76 -5.85 2.84
N THR A 56 6.47 -4.88 3.73
CA THR A 56 7.20 -4.73 5.00
C THR A 56 6.98 -5.91 5.94
N GLN A 57 5.75 -6.41 6.06
CA GLN A 57 5.44 -7.63 6.84
C GLN A 57 6.16 -8.88 6.31
N ASN A 58 6.52 -8.89 5.02
CA ASN A 58 7.30 -9.96 4.41
C ASN A 58 8.80 -9.67 4.40
N GLY A 59 9.28 -8.64 5.08
CA GLY A 59 10.71 -8.36 5.28
C GLY A 59 11.40 -7.62 4.13
N PHE A 60 10.65 -6.93 3.27
CA PHE A 60 11.22 -5.95 2.35
C PHE A 60 11.32 -4.60 3.07
N ASN A 61 12.52 -4.22 3.48
CA ASN A 61 12.73 -3.02 4.32
C ASN A 61 13.13 -1.77 3.50
N ASN A 62 13.55 -1.96 2.26
CA ASN A 62 13.93 -0.87 1.34
C ASN A 62 12.73 -0.48 0.46
N TYR A 63 11.64 -0.03 1.10
CA TYR A 63 10.36 0.26 0.43
C TYR A 63 9.90 1.69 0.71
N ASP A 64 9.91 2.52 -0.34
CA ASP A 64 9.48 3.91 -0.32
C ASP A 64 8.11 4.07 -0.99
N VAL A 65 7.34 5.04 -0.52
CA VAL A 65 6.00 5.35 -1.01
C VAL A 65 5.85 6.83 -1.32
N VAL A 66 5.16 7.15 -2.41
CA VAL A 66 4.76 8.51 -2.77
C VAL A 66 3.25 8.57 -2.89
N GLU A 67 2.61 9.38 -2.05
CA GLU A 67 1.15 9.60 -2.08
C GLU A 67 0.83 11.11 -2.05
N PRO A 68 0.33 11.68 -3.16
CA PRO A 68 -0.01 13.10 -3.24
C PRO A 68 -1.26 13.47 -2.44
N ASN A 69 -2.16 12.52 -2.15
CA ASN A 69 -3.32 12.80 -1.32
C ASN A 69 -2.94 12.83 0.16
N ASP A 70 -3.00 14.02 0.76
CA ASP A 70 -2.61 14.23 2.16
C ASP A 70 -3.39 13.34 3.16
N ILE A 71 -4.67 13.08 2.90
CA ILE A 71 -5.51 12.28 3.80
C ILE A 71 -5.05 10.81 3.76
N MET A 72 -4.76 10.28 2.58
CA MET A 72 -4.27 8.92 2.43
C MET A 72 -2.84 8.76 2.96
N ARG A 73 -1.98 9.75 2.71
CA ARG A 73 -0.60 9.76 3.22
C ARG A 73 -0.55 9.68 4.75
N ASN A 74 -1.45 10.37 5.46
CA ASN A 74 -1.53 10.29 6.92
C ASN A 74 -1.90 8.88 7.45
N ASN A 75 -2.47 8.01 6.61
CA ASN A 75 -2.75 6.63 7.01
C ASN A 75 -1.52 5.71 6.85
N LEU A 76 -0.52 6.12 6.06
CA LEU A 76 0.70 5.33 5.80
C LEU A 76 1.59 5.24 7.04
N THR A 77 1.61 6.28 7.88
CA THR A 77 2.40 6.33 9.12
C THR A 77 1.98 5.28 10.16
N ASN A 78 0.76 4.73 10.06
CA ASN A 78 0.26 3.70 10.97
C ASN A 78 0.81 2.29 10.66
N TRP A 79 1.45 2.09 9.50
CA TRP A 79 1.91 0.78 9.03
C TRP A 79 3.44 0.59 9.12
N GLY A 80 4.14 1.49 9.82
CA GLY A 80 5.55 1.32 10.16
C GLY A 80 6.56 1.88 9.15
N GLY A 81 6.21 2.91 8.37
CA GLY A 81 7.14 3.60 7.49
C GLY A 81 7.03 5.13 7.58
N TYR A 82 8.11 5.73 8.11
CA TYR A 82 8.58 7.12 8.07
C TYR A 82 7.60 8.27 8.37
#